data_AF-A0A7W1R3Y2-F1
#
_entry.id   AF-A0A7W1R3Y2-F1
#
_cell.length_a   1.000
_cell.length_b   1.000
_cell.length_c   1.000
_cell.angle_alpha   90.00
_cell.angle_beta   90.00
_cell.angle_gamma   90.00
#
_symmetry.space_group_name_H-M   'P 1'
#
loop_
_entity.id
_entity.type
_entity.pdbx_description
1 polymer ?
#
loop_
_entity_poly.entity_id
_entity_poly.type
_entity_poly.pdbx_seq_one_letter_code
_entity_poly.pdbx_strand_id
1 'polypeptide(L)'
;MSKFPQRLSRGNGEYLTLDETRLLLATREASEREELAGRLEEVGLILEDARDDRDARTMERVNHTPTRFWVRSADGERLSDDRFSAIPEALGGIVAWVGPVYRLVGRGRLQGRENLLCPLPDVLL
;
A
#
# COMPACT_ATOMS: atom_id res chain seq x y z
N MET A 1 5.54 2.28 -10.78
CA MET A 1 4.07 2.33 -10.93
C MET A 1 3.57 1.97 -12.33
N SER A 2 4.16 2.48 -13.42
CA SER A 2 3.73 2.23 -14.81
C SER A 2 3.65 0.76 -15.22
N LYS A 3 4.44 -0.11 -14.58
CA LYS A 3 4.40 -1.57 -14.80
C LYS A 3 3.10 -2.24 -14.37
N PHE A 4 2.32 -1.60 -13.49
CA PHE A 4 1.07 -2.17 -12.99
C PHE A 4 -0.09 -1.75 -13.89
N PRO A 5 -1.02 -2.67 -14.23
CA PRO A 5 -2.22 -2.30 -14.98
C PRO A 5 -3.00 -1.22 -14.24
N GLN A 6 -3.35 -0.13 -14.93
CA GLN A 6 -4.12 0.96 -14.35
C GLN A 6 -5.55 0.55 -13.98
N ARG A 7 -6.07 -0.49 -14.65
CA ARG A 7 -7.40 -1.05 -14.41
C ARG A 7 -7.38 -2.57 -14.50
N LEU A 8 -8.02 -3.24 -13.55
CA LEU A 8 -8.28 -4.68 -13.58
C LEU A 8 -9.78 -4.94 -13.65
N SER A 9 -10.24 -5.78 -14.58
CA SER A 9 -11.63 -6.21 -14.63
C SER A 9 -11.88 -7.33 -13.62
N ARG A 10 -12.98 -7.25 -12.85
CA ARG A 10 -13.39 -8.32 -11.93
C ARG A 10 -14.54 -9.18 -12.46
N GLY A 11 -15.00 -8.91 -13.68
CA GLY A 11 -16.29 -9.43 -14.18
C GLY A 11 -17.48 -8.65 -13.62
N ASN A 12 -18.68 -8.91 -14.13
CA ASN A 12 -19.94 -8.29 -13.67
C ASN A 12 -20.03 -6.75 -13.76
N GLY A 13 -19.16 -6.11 -14.55
CA GLY A 13 -19.10 -4.65 -14.73
C GLY A 13 -18.32 -3.91 -13.63
N GLU A 14 -17.75 -4.62 -12.65
CA GLU A 14 -16.88 -4.04 -11.62
C GLU A 14 -15.43 -4.01 -12.08
N TYR A 15 -14.69 -3.01 -11.61
CA TYR A 15 -13.27 -2.89 -11.91
C TYR A 15 -12.50 -2.36 -10.71
N LEU A 16 -11.20 -2.65 -10.73
CA LEU A 16 -10.23 -2.09 -9.82
C LEU A 16 -9.44 -1.01 -10.55
N THR A 17 -9.24 0.15 -9.92
CA THR A 17 -8.37 1.21 -10.42
C THR A 17 -7.13 1.29 -9.55
N LEU A 18 -5.94 1.39 -10.15
CA LEU A 18 -4.70 1.53 -9.39
C LEU A 18 -4.77 2.78 -8.50
N ASP A 19 -4.47 2.63 -7.21
CA ASP A 19 -4.28 3.75 -6.29
C ASP A 19 -2.79 4.06 -6.24
N GLU A 20 -2.41 5.14 -6.93
CA GLU A 20 -1.00 5.46 -7.11
C GLU A 20 -0.38 6.16 -5.89
N THR A 21 -1.12 6.29 -4.80
CA THR A 21 -0.65 6.88 -3.53
C THR A 21 -0.34 5.81 -2.49
N ARG A 22 -0.64 4.53 -2.76
CA ARG A 22 -0.61 3.44 -1.79
C ARG A 22 0.09 2.20 -2.29
N LEU A 23 0.72 1.49 -1.38
CA LEU A 23 1.40 0.22 -1.62
C LEU A 23 1.14 -0.75 -0.47
N LEU A 24 1.27 -2.04 -0.75
CA LEU A 24 1.39 -3.07 0.26
C LEU A 24 2.84 -3.55 0.29
N LEU A 25 3.52 -3.31 1.40
CA LEU A 25 4.89 -3.75 1.59
C LEU A 25 4.91 -5.07 2.34
N ALA A 26 5.71 -6.04 1.87
CA ALA A 26 6.04 -7.21 2.66
C ALA A 26 7.53 -7.28 2.97
N THR A 27 7.85 -7.66 4.20
CA THR A 27 9.22 -7.84 4.68
C THR A 27 9.59 -9.32 4.71
N ARG A 28 10.89 -9.63 4.58
CA ARG A 28 11.44 -10.99 4.62
C ARG A 28 11.29 -11.62 6.00
N GLU A 29 11.45 -10.81 7.04
CA GLU A 29 11.34 -11.19 8.44
C GLU A 29 10.40 -10.24 9.17
N ALA A 30 9.98 -10.61 10.38
CA ALA A 30 9.18 -9.72 11.21
C ALA A 30 9.94 -8.41 11.45
N SER A 31 9.30 -7.28 11.20
CA SER A 31 9.90 -5.96 11.39
C SER A 31 9.18 -5.20 12.50
N GLU A 32 9.95 -4.51 13.33
CA GLU A 32 9.37 -3.57 14.28
C GLU A 32 8.74 -2.40 13.53
N ARG A 33 7.54 -2.04 13.95
CA ARG A 33 6.70 -1.07 13.24
C ARG A 33 7.35 0.31 13.24
N GLU A 34 7.92 0.71 14.37
CA GLU A 34 8.59 1.99 14.57
C GLU A 34 9.85 2.11 13.72
N GLU A 35 10.66 1.05 13.64
CA GLU A 35 11.85 1.02 12.78
C GLU A 35 11.45 1.14 11.31
N LEU A 36 10.44 0.37 10.88
CA LEU A 36 9.95 0.43 9.50
C LEU A 36 9.38 1.82 9.18
N ALA A 37 8.65 2.43 10.11
CA ALA A 37 8.12 3.78 9.93
C ALA A 37 9.22 4.82 9.67
N GLY A 38 10.31 4.78 10.45
CA GLY A 38 11.45 5.67 10.25
C GLY A 38 12.08 5.56 8.85
N ARG A 39 12.29 4.33 8.38
CA ARG A 39 12.85 4.10 7.02
C ARG A 39 11.88 4.49 5.90
N LEU A 40 10.57 4.31 6.12
CA LEU A 40 9.56 4.74 5.16
C LEU A 40 9.55 6.26 4.99
N GLU A 41 9.75 7.02 6.06
CA GLU A 41 9.77 8.49 6.02
C GLU A 41 10.93 9.03 5.15
N GLU A 42 12.07 8.34 5.10
CA GLU A 42 13.21 8.70 4.25
C GLU A 42 12.87 8.72 2.75
N VAL A 43 11.88 7.91 2.32
CA VAL A 43 11.34 7.88 0.95
C VAL A 43 9.98 8.58 0.82
N GLY A 44 9.61 9.34 1.85
CA GLY A 44 8.35 10.06 1.94
C GLY A 44 7.12 9.15 2.02
N LEU A 45 7.27 7.92 2.47
CA LEU A 45 6.15 7.02 2.76
C LEU A 45 5.86 7.03 4.25
N ILE A 46 4.63 6.68 4.61
CA ILE A 46 4.24 6.41 5.99
C ILE A 46 3.31 5.21 6.04
N LEU A 47 3.18 4.60 7.22
CA LEU A 47 2.15 3.60 7.46
C LEU A 47 0.77 4.21 7.22
N GLU A 48 -0.14 3.45 6.63
CA GLU A 48 -1.46 3.93 6.20
C GLU A 48 -2.23 4.61 7.35
N ASP A 49 -2.12 4.04 8.55
CA ASP A 49 -2.76 4.45 9.83
C ASP A 49 -1.88 5.35 10.71
N ALA A 50 -0.73 5.84 10.23
CA ALA A 50 0.21 6.62 11.06
C ALA A 50 -0.39 7.92 11.66
N ARG A 51 -1.49 8.41 11.09
CA ARG A 51 -2.18 9.64 11.53
C ARG A 51 -3.62 9.38 11.99
N ASP A 52 -3.97 8.13 12.26
CA ASP A 52 -5.30 7.79 12.73
C ASP A 52 -5.46 8.18 14.20
N ASP A 53 -6.59 8.79 14.54
CA ASP A 53 -7.00 8.94 15.93
C ASP A 53 -7.25 7.55 16.54
N ARG A 54 -6.98 7.40 17.84
CA ARG A 54 -7.18 6.12 18.56
C ARG A 54 -8.62 5.61 18.50
N ASP A 55 -9.57 6.51 18.23
CA ASP A 55 -11.01 6.24 18.11
C ASP A 55 -11.48 5.98 16.66
N ALA A 56 -10.57 5.69 15.74
CA ALA A 56 -10.91 5.31 14.37
C ALA A 56 -11.97 4.18 14.36
N ARG A 57 -13.04 4.38 13.58
CA ARG A 57 -14.14 3.39 13.43
C ARG A 57 -13.54 2.02 13.11
N THR A 58 -14.11 0.95 13.66
CA THR A 58 -13.60 -0.43 13.50
C THR A 58 -13.35 -0.82 12.03
N MET A 59 -14.13 -0.27 11.10
CA MET A 59 -14.04 -0.52 9.65
C MET A 59 -12.85 0.20 8.96
N GLU A 60 -12.27 1.23 9.57
CA GLU A 60 -11.12 1.98 9.04
C GLU A 60 -9.78 1.48 9.59
N ARG A 61 -9.81 0.54 10.55
CA ARG A 61 -8.60 -0.01 11.16
C ARG A 61 -7.80 -0.80 10.13
N VAL A 62 -6.53 -0.43 10.00
CA VAL A 62 -5.62 -1.09 9.07
C VAL A 62 -5.07 -2.36 9.72
N ASN A 63 -5.23 -3.47 9.02
CA ASN A 63 -4.66 -4.75 9.45
C ASN A 63 -3.22 -4.87 8.95
N HIS A 64 -2.28 -4.44 9.79
CA HIS A 64 -0.87 -4.76 9.63
C HIS A 64 -0.56 -6.10 10.28
N THR A 65 0.34 -6.85 9.67
CA THR A 65 0.93 -8.05 10.29
C THR A 65 2.42 -7.78 10.53
N PRO A 66 3.13 -8.59 11.34
CA PRO A 66 4.56 -8.40 11.55
C PRO A 66 5.41 -8.37 10.26
N THR A 67 4.88 -8.90 9.15
CA THR A 67 5.58 -8.98 7.86
C THR A 67 4.87 -8.29 6.70
N ARG A 68 3.72 -7.64 6.93
CA ARG A 68 2.94 -6.98 5.87
C ARG A 68 2.34 -5.69 6.36
N PHE A 69 2.65 -4.61 5.64
CA PHE A 69 2.35 -3.26 6.05
C PHE A 69 1.72 -2.48 4.91
N TRP A 70 0.56 -1.88 5.18
CA TRP A 70 -0.06 -0.93 4.26
C TRP A 70 0.62 0.42 4.39
N VAL A 71 1.07 0.97 3.27
CA VAL A 71 1.80 2.23 3.26
C VAL A 71 1.19 3.19 2.24
N ARG A 72 1.38 4.48 2.50
CA ARG A 72 0.93 5.55 1.61
C ARG A 72 1.96 6.67 1.51
N SER A 73 1.85 7.45 0.45
CA SER A 73 2.53 8.73 0.29
C SER A 73 2.22 9.65 1.48
N ALA A 74 3.26 10.21 2.11
CA ALA A 74 3.12 11.09 3.27
C ALA A 74 2.46 12.44 2.93
N ASP A 75 2.66 12.90 1.69
CA ASP A 75 2.17 14.13 1.07
C ASP A 75 0.80 13.95 0.39
N GLY A 76 0.39 12.70 0.12
CA GLY A 76 -0.83 12.39 -0.64
C GLY A 76 -0.63 12.43 -2.15
N GLU A 77 0.61 12.64 -2.61
CA GLU A 77 0.94 12.73 -4.02
C GLU A 77 1.15 11.34 -4.63
N ARG A 78 0.99 11.29 -5.96
CA ARG A 78 1.28 10.08 -6.74
C ARG A 78 2.72 9.62 -6.51
N LEU A 79 2.89 8.33 -6.24
CA LEU A 79 4.18 7.67 -6.26
C LEU A 79 4.64 7.54 -7.73
N SER A 80 5.65 8.32 -8.11
CA SER A 80 6.27 8.21 -9.42
C SER A 80 7.00 6.87 -9.59
N ASP A 81 7.37 6.52 -10.81
CA ASP A 81 8.20 5.34 -11.08
C ASP A 81 9.56 5.43 -10.36
N ASP A 82 10.15 6.62 -10.30
CA ASP A 82 11.41 6.87 -9.61
C ASP A 82 11.26 6.68 -8.10
N ARG A 83 10.21 7.26 -7.49
CA ARG A 83 9.92 7.10 -6.06
C ARG A 83 9.65 5.63 -5.72
N PHE A 84 8.90 4.93 -6.57
CA PHE A 84 8.63 3.51 -6.40
C PHE A 84 9.91 2.67 -6.48
N SER A 85 10.80 2.98 -7.43
CA SER A 85 12.05 2.23 -7.65
C SER A 85 13.09 2.45 -6.55
N ALA A 86 13.02 3.56 -5.82
CA ALA A 86 13.89 3.84 -4.68
C ALA A 86 13.50 3.08 -3.39
N ILE A 87 12.27 2.56 -3.29
CA ILE A 87 11.78 1.89 -2.08
C ILE A 87 12.62 0.68 -1.67
N PRO A 88 12.96 -0.27 -2.58
CA PRO A 88 13.78 -1.42 -2.20
C PRO A 88 15.20 -1.03 -1.75
N GLU A 89 15.75 0.05 -2.31
CA GLU A 89 17.08 0.54 -1.94
C GLU A 89 17.08 1.15 -0.53
N ALA A 90 16.12 2.02 -0.22
CA ALA A 90 16.00 2.67 1.08
C ALA A 90 15.64 1.70 2.21
N LEU A 91 14.74 0.76 1.94
CA LEU A 91 14.38 -0.26 2.91
C LEU A 91 15.43 -1.38 2.97
N GLY A 92 16.30 -1.48 1.97
CA GLY A 92 17.41 -2.42 1.90
C GLY A 92 16.95 -3.89 1.83
N GLY A 93 17.78 -4.76 2.39
CA GLY A 93 17.56 -6.22 2.40
C GLY A 93 16.33 -6.70 3.18
N ILE A 94 15.53 -5.82 3.78
CA ILE A 94 14.36 -6.23 4.56
C ILE A 94 13.13 -6.50 3.69
N VAL A 95 13.02 -5.89 2.49
CA VAL A 95 11.83 -5.99 1.64
C VAL A 95 11.83 -7.31 0.89
N ALA A 96 10.75 -8.08 1.03
CA ALA A 96 10.49 -9.28 0.24
C ALA A 96 9.82 -8.92 -1.09
N TRP A 97 8.78 -8.08 -1.06
CA TRP A 97 8.08 -7.61 -2.26
C TRP A 97 7.26 -6.35 -1.96
N VAL A 98 6.88 -5.64 -3.03
CA VAL A 98 6.01 -4.46 -2.98
C VAL A 98 4.83 -4.66 -3.93
N GLY A 99 3.62 -4.68 -3.39
CA GLY A 99 2.40 -4.88 -4.16
C GLY A 99 1.66 -3.58 -4.46
N PRO A 100 1.09 -3.41 -5.67
CA PRO A 100 0.21 -2.29 -5.98
C PRO A 100 -1.10 -2.37 -5.19
N VAL A 101 -1.55 -1.22 -4.70
CA VAL A 101 -2.88 -1.10 -4.12
C VAL A 101 -3.85 -0.61 -5.17
N TYR A 102 -5.03 -1.19 -5.19
CA TYR A 102 -6.12 -0.85 -6.07
C TYR A 102 -7.36 -0.46 -5.27
N ARG A 103 -8.17 0.42 -5.85
CA ARG A 103 -9.49 0.78 -5.36
C ARG A 103 -10.58 0.05 -6.14
N LEU A 104 -11.50 -0.59 -5.43
CA LEU A 104 -12.71 -1.16 -6.02
C LEU A 104 -13.67 -0.06 -6.45
N VAL A 105 -14.05 -0.08 -7.73
CA VAL A 105 -15.03 0.83 -8.32
C VAL A 105 -16.19 0.00 -8.88
N GLY A 106 -17.40 0.24 -8.35
CA GLY A 106 -18.60 -0.57 -8.64
C GLY A 106 -19.87 0.01 -8.02
N ARG A 107 -20.97 -0.75 -8.03
CA ARG A 107 -22.32 -0.27 -7.62
C ARG A 107 -22.56 -0.17 -6.10
N GLY A 108 -21.52 -0.32 -5.27
CA GLY A 108 -21.61 -0.26 -3.80
C GLY A 108 -21.16 1.07 -3.21
N ARG A 109 -21.66 1.41 -2.02
CA ARG A 109 -21.27 2.60 -1.22
C ARG A 109 -20.01 2.38 -0.36
N LEU A 110 -19.04 1.59 -0.83
CA LEU A 110 -17.78 1.45 -0.09
C LEU A 110 -17.00 2.76 -0.20
N GLN A 111 -16.84 3.45 0.92
CA GLN A 111 -16.21 4.76 1.05
C GLN A 111 -15.16 4.67 2.16
N GLY A 112 -13.89 4.65 1.79
CA GLY A 112 -12.80 4.58 2.77
C GLY A 112 -11.77 3.52 2.39
N ARG A 113 -11.08 2.98 3.40
CA ARG A 113 -10.03 1.96 3.20
C ARG A 113 -10.58 0.57 2.91
N GLU A 114 -11.85 0.31 3.18
CA GLU A 114 -12.51 -0.97 2.92
C GLU A 114 -12.66 -1.32 1.43
N ASN A 115 -12.42 -0.34 0.55
CA ASN A 115 -12.38 -0.53 -0.90
C ASN A 115 -10.95 -0.74 -1.45
N LEU A 116 -9.92 -0.75 -0.59
CA LEU A 116 -8.51 -0.92 -0.99
C LEU A 116 -8.11 -2.40 -0.99
N LEU A 117 -7.41 -2.82 -2.04
CA LEU A 117 -7.10 -4.22 -2.32
C LEU A 117 -5.70 -4.33 -2.95
N CYS A 118 -4.94 -5.36 -2.61
CA CYS A 118 -3.70 -5.73 -3.31
C CYS A 118 -3.86 -7.15 -3.90
N PRO A 119 -4.49 -7.30 -5.09
CA PRO A 119 -4.86 -8.61 -5.64
C PRO A 119 -3.69 -9.33 -6.32
N LEU A 120 -2.67 -8.61 -6.78
CA LEU A 120 -1.55 -9.12 -7.55
C LEU A 120 -0.26 -8.55 -6.95
N PRO A 121 0.33 -9.22 -5.95
CA PRO A 121 1.62 -8.79 -5.44
C PRO A 121 2.69 -9.00 -6.53
N ASP A 122 3.64 -8.08 -6.61
CA ASP A 122 4.80 -8.18 -7.50
C ASP A 122 5.80 -9.20 -6.93
N VAL A 123 5.54 -10.48 -7.15
CA VAL A 123 6.34 -11.59 -6.59
C VAL A 123 7.06 -12.31 -7.73
N LEU A 124 8.23 -11.82 -8.08
CA LEU A 124 9.27 -12.61 -8.75
C LEU A 124 10.58 -12.34 -8.00
N LEU A 125 10.78 -13.06 -6.88
CA LEU A 125 12.11 -13.30 -6.32
C LEU A 125 12.64 -14.61 -6.90
#